data_AF-A0A929ID51-F1
#
_entry.id   AF-A0A929ID51-F1
#
_cell.length_a   1.000
_cell.length_b   1.000
_cell.length_c   1.000
_cell.angle_alpha   90.00
_cell.angle_beta   90.00
_cell.angle_gamma   90.00
#
_symmetry.space_group_name_H-M   'P 1'
#
loop_
_entity.id
_entity.type
_entity.pdbx_description
1 polymer ?
#
loop_
_entity_poly.entity_id
_entity_poly.type
_entity_poly.pdbx_seq_one_letter_code
_entity_poly.pdbx_strand_id
1 'polypeptide(L)'
;MPQLTVDVVEETLRKAVHKLDKRVQIIAVNQSKKKGAYRVTLLKDGRTGSADIKEDVISEHLAGEGTGNELRKALGRAVSHLSIMYRK
;
A
#
# COMPACT_ATOMS: atom_id res chain seq x y z
N MET A 1 4.79 17.31 14.12
CA MET A 1 4.15 16.24 13.31
C MET A 1 4.91 16.16 11.99
N PRO A 2 5.47 15.00 11.61
CA PRO A 2 6.06 14.85 10.28
C PRO A 2 4.97 15.11 9.25
N GLN A 3 5.20 16.03 8.31
CA GLN A 3 4.29 16.25 7.20
C GLN A 3 4.31 14.97 6.36
N LEU A 4 3.19 14.25 6.30
CA LEU A 4 3.06 13.13 5.38
C LEU A 4 3.07 13.68 3.95
N THR A 5 4.24 13.64 3.32
CA THR A 5 4.35 13.88 1.89
C THR A 5 4.07 12.59 1.14
N VAL A 6 3.57 12.72 -0.09
CA VAL A 6 3.30 11.58 -0.97
C VAL A 6 4.57 10.74 -1.18
N ASP A 7 5.74 11.37 -1.22
CA ASP A 7 7.04 10.70 -1.31
C ASP A 7 7.32 9.76 -0.13
N VAL A 8 7.08 10.23 1.11
CA VAL A 8 7.29 9.42 2.32
C VAL A 8 6.29 8.26 2.35
N VAL A 9 5.05 8.52 1.96
CA VAL A 9 4.02 7.49 1.83
C VAL A 9 4.44 6.44 0.81
N GLU A 10 4.88 6.87 -0.38
CA GLU A 10 5.30 5.97 -1.45
C GLU A 10 6.49 5.10 -1.04
N GLU A 11 7.52 5.69 -0.43
CA GLU A 11 8.69 4.94 0.02
C GLU A 11 8.31 3.89 1.09
N THR A 12 7.46 4.28 2.04
CA THR A 12 6.97 3.40 3.11
C THR A 12 6.21 2.22 2.54
N LEU A 13 5.29 2.50 1.60
CA LEU A 13 4.51 1.47 0.95
C LEU A 13 5.40 0.56 0.09
N ARG A 14 6.39 1.10 -0.63
CA ARG A 14 7.36 0.31 -1.41
C ARG A 14 8.11 -0.67 -0.52
N LYS A 15 8.63 -0.20 0.61
CA LYS A 15 9.32 -1.03 1.61
C LYS A 15 8.40 -2.11 2.18
N ALA A 16 7.16 -1.76 2.54
CA ALA A 16 6.19 -2.68 3.11
C ALA A 16 5.75 -3.77 2.12
N VAL A 17 5.46 -3.39 0.87
CA VAL A 17 5.10 -4.30 -0.22
C VAL A 17 6.26 -5.22 -0.58
N HIS A 18 7.48 -4.70 -0.67
CA HIS A 18 8.66 -5.51 -0.98
C HIS A 18 8.95 -6.57 0.11
N LYS A 19 8.68 -6.24 1.38
CA LYS A 19 8.75 -7.20 2.51
C LYS A 19 7.66 -8.27 2.43
N LEU A 20 6.51 -7.98 1.83
CA LEU A 20 5.41 -8.92 1.66
C LEU A 20 5.67 -9.88 0.49
N ASP A 21 5.98 -9.33 -0.68
CA ASP A 21 6.20 -10.09 -1.91
C ASP A 21 7.16 -9.30 -2.80
N LYS A 22 8.36 -9.86 -3.03
CA LYS A 22 9.41 -9.23 -3.85
C LYS A 22 9.00 -9.04 -5.31
N ARG A 23 7.97 -9.75 -5.79
CA ARG A 23 7.46 -9.65 -7.16
C ARG A 23 6.50 -8.48 -7.35
N VAL A 24 6.05 -7.86 -6.26
CA VAL A 24 5.14 -6.73 -6.30
C VAL A 24 5.93 -5.43 -6.26
N GLN A 25 5.61 -4.53 -7.18
CA GLN A 25 6.15 -3.18 -7.27
C GLN A 25 5.01 -2.18 -7.06
N ILE A 26 5.32 -1.01 -6.55
CA ILE A 26 4.39 0.13 -6.54
C ILE A 26 4.73 0.99 -7.74
N ILE A 27 3.74 1.26 -8.59
CA ILE A 27 3.93 2.06 -9.81
C ILE A 27 3.30 3.44 -9.71
N ALA A 28 2.35 3.65 -8.79
CA ALA A 28 1.79 4.96 -8.53
C ALA A 28 1.16 5.02 -7.13
N VAL A 29 1.28 6.17 -6.47
CA VAL A 29 0.50 6.52 -5.29
C VAL A 29 -0.20 7.84 -5.57
N ASN A 30 -1.53 7.82 -5.55
CA ASN A 30 -2.35 9.00 -5.76
C ASN A 30 -3.25 9.22 -4.55
N GLN A 31 -3.67 10.46 -4.31
CA GLN A 31 -4.78 10.67 -3.38
C GLN A 31 -6.04 10.00 -3.92
N SER A 32 -6.71 9.22 -3.08
CA SER A 32 -7.96 8.58 -3.45
C SER A 32 -9.08 9.62 -3.50
N LYS A 33 -10.16 9.31 -4.23
CA LYS A 33 -11.41 10.09 -4.16
C LYS A 33 -12.06 10.00 -2.78
N LYS A 34 -11.70 8.99 -1.98
CA LYS A 34 -12.13 8.87 -0.58
C LYS A 34 -11.29 9.80 0.29
N LYS A 35 -11.97 10.62 1.09
CA LYS A 35 -11.32 11.53 2.05
C LYS A 35 -10.40 10.75 2.99
N GLY A 36 -9.15 11.19 3.12
CA GLY A 36 -8.16 10.57 4.01
C GLY A 36 -7.70 9.18 3.55
N ALA A 37 -7.62 8.93 2.24
CA ALA A 37 -7.05 7.69 1.71
C ALA A 37 -6.16 7.94 0.50
N TYR A 38 -5.13 7.11 0.35
CA TYR A 38 -4.27 7.03 -0.82
C TYR A 38 -4.65 5.81 -1.65
N ARG A 39 -4.79 6.01 -2.96
CA ARG A 39 -4.93 4.95 -3.94
C ARG A 39 -3.54 4.53 -4.40
N VAL A 40 -3.17 3.31 -4.05
CA VAL A 40 -1.88 2.70 -4.35
C VAL A 40 -2.06 1.73 -5.51
N THR A 41 -1.33 1.96 -6.60
CA THR A 41 -1.29 1.06 -7.75
C THR A 41 -0.07 0.16 -7.65
N LEU A 42 -0.34 -1.14 -7.58
CA LEU A 42 0.60 -2.23 -7.46
C LEU A 42 0.75 -2.92 -8.82
N LEU A 43 1.96 -3.33 -9.18
CA LEU A 43 2.28 -4.16 -10.33
C LEU A 43 2.86 -5.48 -9.83
N LYS A 44 2.31 -6.61 -10.26
CA LYS A 44 2.84 -7.95 -9.97
C LYS A 44 2.81 -8.78 -11.23
N ASP A 45 3.95 -9.36 -11.62
CA ASP A 45 4.05 -10.26 -12.78
C ASP A 45 3.39 -9.67 -14.07
N GLY A 46 3.61 -8.38 -14.34
CA GLY A 46 3.03 -7.66 -15.50
C GLY A 46 1.58 -7.21 -15.32
N ARG A 47 0.98 -7.37 -14.13
CA ARG A 47 -0.43 -7.07 -13.86
C ARG A 47 -0.60 -5.97 -12.84
N THR A 48 -1.50 -5.03 -13.11
CA THR A 48 -1.74 -3.89 -12.22
C THR A 48 -2.99 -4.10 -11.38
N GLY A 49 -2.92 -3.78 -10.09
CA GLY A 49 -4.07 -3.69 -9.20
C GLY A 49 -4.00 -2.41 -8.39
N SER A 50 -5.14 -1.90 -7.95
CA SER A 50 -5.18 -0.72 -7.09
C SER A 50 -5.84 -1.02 -5.76
N ALA A 51 -5.31 -0.46 -4.68
CA ALA A 51 -5.86 -0.54 -3.34
C ALA A 51 -6.00 0.84 -2.71
N ASP A 52 -7.12 1.10 -2.05
CA ASP A 52 -7.30 2.28 -1.22
C ASP A 52 -6.77 1.98 0.19
N ILE A 53 -5.81 2.77 0.66
CA ILE A 53 -5.24 2.67 2.00
C ILE A 53 -5.52 3.97 2.72
N LYS A 54 -6.07 3.90 3.94
CA LYS A 54 -6.34 5.09 4.75
C LYS A 54 -5.04 5.78 5.14
N GLU A 55 -5.03 7.10 5.08
CA GLU A 55 -3.90 7.93 5.52
C GLU A 55 -3.55 7.66 6.98
N ASP A 56 -4.55 7.54 7.86
CA ASP A 56 -4.35 7.24 9.28
C ASP A 56 -3.48 5.99 9.48
N VAL A 57 -3.75 4.91 8.75
CA VAL A 57 -3.01 3.64 8.86
C VAL A 57 -1.55 3.81 8.42
N ILE A 58 -1.29 4.69 7.46
CA ILE A 58 0.08 4.99 6.98
C ILE A 58 0.81 5.87 8.00
N SER A 59 0.12 6.89 8.52
CA SER A 59 0.61 7.78 9.57
C SER A 59 0.97 7.03 10.84
N GLU A 60 0.10 6.13 11.29
CA GLU A 60 0.32 5.28 12.47
C GLU A 60 1.51 4.33 12.26
N HIS A 61 1.67 3.76 11.06
CA HIS A 61 2.82 2.93 10.72
C HIS A 61 4.14 3.72 10.74
N LEU A 62 4.12 4.95 10.23
CA LEU A 62 5.26 5.87 10.20
C LEU A 62 5.65 6.39 11.59
N ALA A 63 4.66 6.67 12.44
CA ALA A 63 4.87 7.09 13.82
C ALA A 63 5.46 5.97 14.68
N GLY A 64 5.40 4.72 14.23
CA GLY A 64 5.76 3.54 15.04
C GLY A 64 4.77 3.28 16.19
N GLU A 65 3.70 4.07 16.29
CA GLU A 65 2.66 3.99 17.31
C GLU A 65 1.53 3.04 16.89
N GLY A 66 1.44 2.71 15.59
CA GLY A 66 0.47 1.78 15.04
C GLY A 66 0.94 0.34 15.00
N THR A 67 0.00 -0.59 15.20
CA THR A 67 0.16 -2.00 14.87
C THR A 67 0.51 -2.12 13.39
N GLY A 68 1.80 -2.13 13.01
CA GLY A 68 2.24 -2.24 11.59
C GLY A 68 1.68 -3.46 10.85
N ASN A 69 1.01 -4.34 11.58
CA ASN A 69 0.13 -5.40 11.10
C ASN A 69 -1.05 -4.92 10.25
N GLU A 70 -1.67 -3.75 10.51
CA GLU A 70 -2.83 -3.28 9.72
C GLU A 70 -2.44 -2.88 8.30
N LEU A 71 -1.38 -2.07 8.15
CA LEU A 71 -0.84 -1.73 6.84
C LEU A 71 -0.43 -2.99 6.07
N ARG A 72 0.26 -3.92 6.75
CA ARG A 72 0.65 -5.21 6.19
C ARG A 72 -0.56 -6.04 5.75
N LYS A 73 -1.66 -6.06 6.52
CA LYS A 73 -2.90 -6.75 6.18
C LYS A 73 -3.60 -6.12 4.98
N ALA A 74 -3.68 -4.79 4.92
CA ALA A 74 -4.29 -4.08 3.80
C ALA A 74 -3.54 -4.34 2.49
N LEU A 75 -2.20 -4.21 2.51
CA LEU A 75 -1.34 -4.51 1.38
C LEU A 75 -1.36 -5.99 1.01
N GLY A 76 -1.30 -6.88 2.01
CA GLY A 76 -1.37 -8.33 1.80
C GLY A 76 -2.69 -8.76 1.15
N ARG A 77 -3.82 -8.15 1.53
CA ARG A 77 -5.11 -8.36 0.86
C ARG A 77 -5.07 -7.88 -0.58
N ALA A 78 -4.50 -6.71 -0.86
CA ALA A 78 -4.37 -6.19 -2.23
C ALA A 78 -3.52 -7.11 -3.13
N VAL A 79 -2.37 -7.55 -2.62
CA VAL A 79 -1.46 -8.49 -3.32
C VAL A 79 -2.10 -9.87 -3.50
N SER A 80 -2.81 -10.36 -2.48
CA SER A 80 -3.53 -11.63 -2.53
C SER A 80 -4.69 -11.54 -3.53
N HIS A 81 -5.43 -10.44 -3.56
CA HIS A 81 -6.51 -10.23 -4.52
C HIS A 81 -5.97 -10.22 -5.96
N LEU A 82 -4.83 -9.57 -6.19
CA LEU A 82 -4.11 -9.63 -7.47
C LEU A 82 -3.69 -11.06 -7.88
N SER A 83 -3.41 -11.92 -6.89
CA SER A 83 -3.00 -13.30 -7.10
C SER A 83 -4.20 -14.26 -7.26
N ILE A 84 -5.31 -14.01 -6.58
CA ILE A 84 -6.53 -14.85 -6.56
C ILE A 84 -7.43 -14.58 -7.77
N MET A 85 -7.61 -13.32 -8.17
CA MET A 85 -8.51 -12.95 -9.28
C MET A 85 -8.14 -13.63 -10.61
N TYR A 86 -6.94 -14.18 -10.70
CA TYR A 86 -6.39 -14.79 -11.92
C TYR A 86 -6.01 -16.26 -11.77
N ARG A 87 -6.49 -16.94 -10.72
CA ARG A 87 -6.37 -18.41 -10.59
C ARG A 87 -7.47 -19.17 -11.35
N LYS A 88 -8.11 -18.53 -12.34
CA LYS A 88 -9.24 -19.07 -13.10
C LYS A 88 -8.89 -19.16 -14.58
#